data_AF-A0AA88ARA8-F1
#
_entry.id   AF-A0AA88ARA8-F1
#
_cell.length_a   1.000
_cell.length_b   1.000
_cell.length_c   1.000
_cell.angle_alpha   90.00
_cell.angle_beta   90.00
_cell.angle_gamma   90.00
#
_symmetry.space_group_name_H-M   'P 1'
#
loop_
_entity.id
_entity.type
_entity.pdbx_description
1 polymer ?
#
loop_
_entity_poly.entity_id
_entity_poly.type
_entity_poly.pdbx_seq_one_letter_code
_entity_poly.pdbx_strand_id
1 'polypeptide(L)'
;MGVEGAKSVEVDLKQQKATVTGYVEPKKVLKAAQSTKKKVEMWPYVPYTLVANPYVSQAYDKKAPPNMVRKVGDTATVTETTVDDRYTIMFSDENPNACSIM
;
A
#
# COMPACT_ATOMS: atom_id res chain seq x y z
N MET A 1 -4.17 10.85 28.98
CA MET A 1 -2.91 10.14 28.65
C MET A 1 -2.54 10.50 27.23
N GLY A 2 -1.57 11.40 27.06
CA GLY A 2 -1.03 11.75 25.75
C GLY A 2 0.04 10.75 25.34
N VAL A 3 0.32 10.66 24.05
CA VAL A 3 1.48 9.91 23.55
C VAL A 3 2.73 10.74 23.81
N GLU A 4 3.67 10.22 24.60
CA GLU A 4 4.94 10.89 24.86
C GLU A 4 5.73 11.07 23.55
N GLY A 5 6.20 12.30 23.29
CA GLY A 5 6.95 12.67 22.08
C GLY A 5 6.10 13.20 20.92
N ALA A 6 4.77 13.26 21.05
CA ALA A 6 3.90 13.87 20.05
C ALA A 6 4.05 15.40 20.07
N LYS A 7 4.36 16.00 18.91
CA LYS A 7 4.53 17.45 18.73
C LYS A 7 3.25 18.10 18.20
N SER A 8 2.57 17.47 17.25
CA SER A 8 1.32 17.94 16.67
C SER A 8 0.41 16.77 16.34
N VAL A 9 -0.91 17.00 16.40
CA VAL A 9 -1.94 16.04 16.00
C VAL A 9 -2.92 16.74 15.08
N GLU A 10 -2.96 16.34 13.82
CA GLU A 10 -3.94 16.79 12.83
C GLU A 10 -5.04 15.75 12.66
N VAL A 11 -6.30 16.19 12.62
CA VAL A 11 -7.47 15.30 12.48
C VAL A 11 -8.28 15.71 11.26
N ASP A 12 -8.24 14.86 10.23
CA ASP A 12 -9.05 14.97 9.03
C ASP A 12 -10.34 14.17 9.20
N LEU A 13 -11.43 14.85 9.59
CA LEU A 13 -12.74 14.22 9.75
C LEU A 13 -13.31 13.70 8.42
N LYS A 14 -13.00 14.36 7.30
CA LYS A 14 -13.45 13.96 5.95
C LYS A 14 -12.88 12.59 5.55
N GLN A 15 -11.62 12.35 5.91
CA GLN A 15 -10.92 11.09 5.63
C GLN A 15 -10.95 10.12 6.81
N GLN A 16 -11.54 10.52 7.95
CA GLN A 16 -11.47 9.80 9.22
C GLN A 16 -10.03 9.41 9.61
N LYS A 17 -9.08 10.32 9.36
CA LYS A 17 -7.65 10.12 9.53
C LYS A 17 -7.12 11.03 10.64
N ALA A 18 -6.30 10.48 11.52
CA ALA A 18 -5.54 11.25 12.49
C ALA A 18 -4.04 11.11 12.17
N THR A 19 -3.36 12.23 11.99
CA THR A 19 -1.92 12.29 11.72
C THR A 19 -1.23 12.80 12.98
N VAL A 20 -0.32 12.01 13.53
CA VAL A 20 0.51 12.41 14.69
C VAL A 20 1.91 12.68 14.20
N THR A 21 2.41 13.89 14.43
CA THR A 21 3.76 14.31 14.07
C THR A 21 4.56 14.45 15.35
N GLY A 22 5.72 13.79 15.42
CA GLY A 22 6.58 13.83 16.59
C GLY A 22 7.54 12.65 16.63
N TYR A 23 8.39 12.61 17.66
CA TYR A 23 9.27 11.48 17.90
C TYR A 23 8.52 10.42 18.70
N VAL A 24 7.65 9.68 18.02
CA VAL A 24 6.71 8.74 18.64
C VAL A 24 6.82 7.35 18.03
N GLU A 25 6.63 6.33 18.85
CA GLU A 25 6.53 4.96 18.38
C GLU A 25 5.13 4.67 17.82
N PRO A 26 5.00 4.21 16.55
CA PRO A 26 3.69 3.95 15.93
C PRO A 26 2.81 2.97 16.71
N LYS A 27 3.43 1.96 17.35
CA LYS A 27 2.72 0.97 18.18
C LYS A 27 2.06 1.59 19.40
N LYS A 28 2.71 2.58 20.04
CA LYS A 28 2.16 3.29 21.19
C LYS A 28 1.00 4.19 20.77
N VAL A 29 1.12 4.86 19.62
CA VAL A 29 0.05 5.68 19.04
C VAL A 29 -1.19 4.84 18.74
N LEU A 30 -1.01 3.67 18.12
CA LEU A 30 -2.11 2.74 17.82
C LEU A 30 -2.81 2.26 19.09
N LYS A 31 -2.06 1.86 20.13
CA LYS A 31 -2.63 1.47 21.43
C LYS A 31 -3.40 2.61 22.10
N ALA A 32 -2.85 3.82 22.07
CA ALA A 32 -3.53 5.00 22.60
C ALA A 32 -4.84 5.26 21.85
N ALA A 33 -4.85 5.14 20.51
CA ALA A 33 -6.06 5.33 19.72
C ALA A 33 -7.09 4.21 19.91
N GLN A 34 -6.65 2.96 20.17
CA GLN A 34 -7.55 1.85 20.50
C GLN A 34 -8.19 1.99 21.89
N SER A 35 -7.53 2.68 22.83
CA SER A 35 -8.09 2.94 24.17
C SER A 35 -9.40 3.75 24.13
N THR A 36 -9.62 4.48 23.04
CA THR A 36 -10.84 5.26 22.78
C THR A 36 -12.08 4.41 22.44
N LYS A 37 -12.01 3.08 22.52
CA LYS A 37 -13.07 2.11 22.18
C LYS A 37 -13.61 2.20 20.74
N LYS A 38 -12.90 2.91 19.86
CA LYS A 38 -13.22 2.99 18.43
C LYS A 38 -12.41 1.93 17.68
N LYS A 39 -12.95 1.44 16.56
CA LYS A 39 -12.18 0.61 15.63
C LYS A 39 -11.11 1.50 14.99
N VAL A 40 -9.86 1.31 15.37
CA VAL A 40 -8.72 2.06 14.84
C VAL A 40 -7.73 1.09 14.21
N GLU A 41 -7.43 1.35 12.95
CA GLU A 41 -6.43 0.63 12.16
C GLU A 41 -5.35 1.61 11.71
N MET A 42 -4.14 1.10 11.42
CA MET A 42 -3.08 1.93 10.85
C MET A 42 -3.54 2.44 9.48
N TRP A 43 -3.28 3.71 9.19
CA TRP A 43 -3.64 4.27 7.89
C TRP A 43 -2.95 3.48 6.77
N PRO A 44 -3.71 2.89 5.82
CA PRO A 44 -3.17 1.94 4.86
C PRO A 44 -2.48 2.62 3.67
N TYR A 45 -2.72 3.92 3.46
CA TYR A 45 -2.21 4.63 2.30
C TYR A 45 -0.93 5.40 2.61
N VAL A 46 0.05 5.31 1.72
CA VAL A 46 1.34 5.99 1.78
C VAL A 46 1.54 6.84 0.53
N PRO A 47 2.36 7.90 0.61
CA PRO A 47 2.73 8.69 -0.56
C PRO A 47 3.30 7.82 -1.68
N TYR A 48 2.91 8.12 -2.92
CA TYR A 48 3.37 7.45 -4.13
C TYR A 48 4.90 7.33 -4.23
N THR A 49 5.61 8.37 -3.80
CA THR A 49 7.08 8.46 -3.87
C THR A 49 7.83 7.55 -2.91
N LEU A 50 7.15 6.99 -1.90
CA LEU A 50 7.76 6.13 -0.88
C LEU A 50 7.56 4.64 -1.15
N VAL A 51 6.87 4.29 -2.23
CA VAL A 51 6.62 2.90 -2.62
C VAL A 51 7.53 2.56 -3.79
N ALA A 52 8.25 1.44 -3.71
CA ALA A 52 9.18 1.01 -4.75
C ALA A 52 8.47 0.65 -6.08
N ASN A 53 7.30 0.01 -5.99
CA ASN A 53 6.50 -0.41 -7.15
C ASN A 53 5.06 0.13 -7.06
N PRO A 54 4.84 1.44 -7.22
CA PRO A 54 3.53 2.05 -7.02
C PRO A 54 2.54 1.80 -8.18
N TYR A 55 3.03 1.26 -9.30
CA TYR A 55 2.24 0.93 -10.49
C TYR A 55 1.55 -0.44 -10.42
N VAL A 56 1.87 -1.28 -9.43
CA VAL A 56 1.27 -2.61 -9.32
C VAL A 56 -0.23 -2.46 -9.06
N SER A 57 -1.04 -3.30 -9.72
CA SER A 57 -2.50 -3.28 -9.62
C SER A 57 -2.98 -3.42 -8.18
N GLN A 58 -2.23 -4.13 -7.32
CA GLN A 58 -2.52 -4.26 -5.89
C GLN A 58 -2.28 -2.99 -5.05
N ALA A 59 -1.44 -2.06 -5.53
CA ALA A 59 -1.14 -0.79 -4.84
C ALA A 59 -2.17 0.30 -5.16
N TYR A 60 -2.79 0.25 -6.34
CA TYR A 60 -3.79 1.22 -6.75
C TYR A 60 -5.16 0.92 -6.13
N ASP A 61 -5.63 1.81 -5.25
CA ASP A 61 -6.97 1.73 -4.67
C ASP A 61 -7.77 2.97 -5.07
N LYS A 62 -8.93 2.78 -5.72
CA LYS A 62 -9.82 3.87 -6.16
C LYS A 62 -10.35 4.71 -4.99
N LYS A 63 -10.29 4.20 -3.76
CA LYS A 63 -10.68 4.91 -2.54
C LYS A 63 -9.55 5.74 -1.93
N ALA A 64 -8.33 5.63 -2.45
CA ALA A 64 -7.19 6.38 -1.94
C ALA A 64 -7.29 7.88 -2.31
N PRO A 65 -6.82 8.79 -1.44
CA PRO A 65 -6.65 10.19 -1.77
C PRO A 65 -5.69 10.41 -2.96
N PRO A 66 -5.75 11.56 -3.65
CA PRO A 66 -4.79 11.90 -4.69
C PRO A 66 -3.34 11.78 -4.19
N ASN A 67 -2.45 11.23 -5.01
CA ASN A 67 -1.03 10.97 -4.70
C ASN A 67 -0.75 9.96 -3.56
N MET A 68 -1.76 9.22 -3.11
CA MET A 68 -1.58 8.14 -2.15
C MET A 68 -1.91 6.79 -2.78
N VAL A 69 -1.08 5.79 -2.48
CA VAL A 69 -1.28 4.40 -2.90
C VAL A 69 -1.34 3.52 -1.65
N ARG A 70 -1.97 2.36 -1.77
CA ARG A 70 -2.02 1.40 -0.66
C ARG A 70 -0.61 0.86 -0.39
N LYS A 71 -0.24 0.76 0.88
CA LYS A 71 1.03 0.16 1.29
C LYS A 71 1.00 -1.32 0.95
N VAL A 72 1.75 -1.71 -0.07
CA VAL A 72 2.04 -3.11 -0.42
C VAL A 72 3.36 -3.48 0.25
N GLY A 73 3.50 -4.72 0.72
CA GLY A 73 4.76 -5.19 1.33
C GLY A 73 5.88 -5.24 0.28
N ASP A 74 7.13 -4.95 0.68
CA ASP A 74 8.31 -5.06 -0.19
C ASP A 74 8.50 -6.47 -0.77
N THR A 75 7.95 -7.49 -0.11
CA THR A 75 7.91 -8.88 -0.58
C THR A 75 6.69 -9.18 -1.45
N ALA A 76 5.96 -8.18 -1.94
CA ALA A 76 5.26 -8.35 -3.20
C ALA A 76 6.33 -8.53 -4.26
N THR A 77 6.89 -9.75 -4.30
CA THR A 77 7.32 -10.38 -5.53
C THR A 77 6.34 -9.91 -6.57
N VAL A 78 6.87 -9.24 -7.59
CA VAL A 78 6.15 -8.97 -8.82
C VAL A 78 5.79 -10.34 -9.41
N THR A 79 4.77 -10.97 -8.85
CA THR A 79 3.92 -11.97 -9.46
C THR A 79 2.72 -11.23 -10.05
N GLU A 80 2.90 -9.96 -10.45
CA GLU A 80 2.07 -9.36 -11.48
C GLU A 80 2.58 -9.87 -12.82
N THR A 81 2.33 -11.16 -13.05
CA THR A 81 2.13 -11.76 -14.35
C THR A 81 0.82 -11.21 -14.96
N THR A 82 0.64 -9.88 -14.95
CA THR A 82 -0.52 -9.23 -15.60
C THR A 82 -0.33 -9.16 -17.12
N VAL A 83 0.85 -9.55 -17.60
CA VAL A 83 1.05 -10.10 -18.94
C VAL A 83 1.52 -11.53 -18.72
N ASP A 84 0.56 -12.45 -18.79
CA ASP A 84 0.68 -13.91 -18.71
C ASP A 84 2.02 -14.36 -19.31
N ASP A 85 2.87 -15.10 -18.57
CA ASP A 85 4.03 -15.80 -19.15
C ASP A 85 3.61 -16.60 -20.39
N ARG A 86 2.34 -17.02 -20.46
CA ARG A 86 1.71 -17.66 -21.61
C ARG A 86 1.74 -16.81 -22.88
N TYR A 87 1.59 -15.48 -22.79
CA TYR A 87 1.70 -14.60 -23.96
C TYR A 87 3.14 -14.48 -24.45
N THR A 88 4.12 -14.50 -23.54
CA THR A 88 5.55 -14.49 -23.87
C THR A 88 6.00 -15.81 -24.51
N ILE A 89 5.49 -16.94 -24.02
CA ILE A 89 5.80 -18.28 -24.57
C ILE A 89 4.91 -18.69 -25.74
N MET A 90 3.86 -17.92 -26.07
CA MET A 90 2.90 -18.26 -27.13
C MET A 90 3.53 -18.25 -28.53
N PHE A 91 4.61 -17.48 -28.70
CA PHE A 91 5.38 -17.36 -29.94
C PHE A 91 6.84 -17.76 -29.76
N SER A 92 7.17 -18.46 -28.67
CA SER A 92 8.52 -18.96 -28.45
C SER A 92 8.76 -20.20 -29.30
N ASP A 93 9.74 -20.12 -30.20
CA ASP A 93 10.16 -21.21 -31.09
C ASP A 93 10.67 -22.45 -30.32
N GLU A 94 11.19 -22.23 -29.11
CA GLU A 94 11.65 -23.31 -28.21
C GLU A 94 10.52 -24.01 -27.44
N ASN A 95 9.29 -23.50 -27.46
CA ASN A 95 8.15 -24.11 -26.79
C ASN A 95 7.34 -24.98 -27.76
N PRO A 96 7.39 -26.32 -27.66
CA PRO A 96 6.71 -27.22 -28.59
C PRO A 96 5.17 -27.14 -28.53
N ASN A 97 4.60 -26.42 -27.57
CA ASN A 97 3.16 -26.17 -27.45
C ASN A 97 2.75 -24.74 -27.88
N ALA A 98 3.68 -23.94 -28.42
CA ALA A 98 3.42 -22.59 -28.92
C ALA A 98 2.78 -22.61 -30.31
N CYS A 99 2.04 -21.56 -30.67
CA CYS A 99 1.50 -21.36 -32.02
C CYS A 99 2.46 -20.49 -32.83
N SER A 100 2.91 -20.95 -34.00
CA SER A 100 3.65 -20.12 -34.95
C SER A 100 2.69 -19.40 -35.90
N ILE A 101 2.93 -18.12 -36.15
CA ILE A 101 2.30 -17.38 -37.26
C ILE A 101 3.24 -17.52 -38.46
N MET A 102 2.80 -18.24 -39.50
CA MET A 102 3.40 -18.27 -40.83
C MET A 102 2.58 -17.46 -41.81
#